data_AF-A0A357G6X1-F1
#
_entry.id   AF-A0A357G6X1-F1
#
_cell.length_a   1.000
_cell.length_b   1.000
_cell.length_c   1.000
_cell.angle_alpha   90.00
_cell.angle_beta   90.00
_cell.angle_gamma   90.00
#
_symmetry.space_group_name_H-M   'P 1'
#
loop_
_entity.id
_entity.type
_entity.pdbx_description
1 polymer ?
#
loop_
_entity_poly.entity_id
_entity_poly.type
_entity_poly.pdbx_seq_one_letter_code
_entity_poly.pdbx_strand_id
1 'polypeptide(L)' 'MKKNIHPEFHKEAKIICSCGAVLETGATIKEMHVEIC' A
#
# COMPACT_ATOMS: atom_id res chain seq x y z
N MET A 1 4.18 15.03 6.40
CA MET A 1 4.89 15.00 5.11
C MET A 1 5.84 16.19 5.00
N LYS A 2 7.06 16.07 5.54
CA LYS A 2 8.14 17.05 5.28
C LYS A 2 8.75 16.71 3.92
N LYS A 3 8.76 17.67 2.98
CA LYS A 3 9.37 17.51 1.65
C LYS A 3 10.85 17.11 1.83
N ASN A 4 11.30 16.07 1.12
CA ASN A 4 12.66 15.49 1.09
C ASN A 4 13.09 14.45 2.15
N ILE A 5 12.28 14.12 3.17
CA ILE A 5 12.64 13.04 4.13
C ILE A 5 11.60 11.94 4.25
N HIS A 6 10.43 12.10 3.60
CA HIS A 6 9.39 11.09 3.60
C HIS A 6 9.39 10.35 2.26
N PRO A 7 9.31 9.01 2.26
CA PRO A 7 9.11 8.23 1.04
C PRO A 7 7.85 8.67 0.30
N GLU A 8 7.82 8.43 -1.01
CA GLU A 8 6.65 8.72 -1.83
C GLU A 8 5.44 7.93 -1.28
N PHE A 9 4.43 8.65 -0.81
CA PHE A 9 3.23 8.04 -0.27
C PHE A 9 2.16 8.02 -1.34
N HIS A 10 1.79 6.82 -1.73
CA HIS A 10 0.71 6.57 -2.65
C HIS A 10 -0.59 6.47 -1.85
N LYS A 11 -1.57 7.31 -2.19
CA LYS A 11 -2.91 7.24 -1.58
C LYS A 11 -3.73 6.04 -2.09
N GLU A 12 -3.32 5.48 -3.22
CA GLU A 12 -3.99 4.39 -3.95
C GLU A 12 -3.05 3.17 -4.03
N ALA A 13 -2.58 2.69 -2.89
CA ALA A 13 -1.84 1.44 -2.81
C ALA A 13 -2.80 0.25 -2.79
N LYS A 14 -2.50 -0.78 -3.58
CA LYS A 14 -3.30 -2.00 -3.65
C LYS A 14 -2.68 -3.09 -2.77
N ILE A 15 -3.48 -3.60 -1.84
CA ILE A 15 -3.16 -4.77 -1.02
C ILE A 15 -3.85 -5.96 -1.64
N ILE A 16 -3.08 -6.92 -2.11
CA ILE A 16 -3.57 -8.18 -2.65
C ILE A 16 -3.41 -9.24 -1.55
N CYS A 17 -4.51 -9.61 -0.92
CA CYS A 17 -4.55 -10.69 0.05
C CYS A 17 -4.57 -12.04 -0.65
N SER A 18 -3.90 -13.04 -0.07
CA SER A 18 -3.99 -14.44 -0.51
C SER A 18 -5.41 -15.03 -0.40
N CYS A 19 -6.27 -14.40 0.40
CA CYS A 19 -7.70 -14.68 0.50
C CYS A 19 -8.53 -14.17 -0.69
N GLY A 20 -7.92 -13.46 -1.64
CA GLY A 20 -8.58 -12.86 -2.81
C GLY A 20 -9.14 -11.45 -2.59
N ALA A 21 -9.01 -10.91 -1.37
CA ALA A 21 -9.39 -9.52 -1.09
C ALA A 21 -8.37 -8.53 -1.69
N VAL A 22 -8.87 -7.51 -2.39
CA VAL A 22 -8.08 -6.39 -2.89
C VAL A 22 -8.49 -5.14 -2.12
N LEU A 23 -7.59 -4.61 -1.29
CA LEU A 23 -7.84 -3.42 -0.49
C LEU A 23 -7.07 -2.24 -1.09
N GLU A 24 -7.73 -1.10 -1.23
CA GLU A 24 -7.08 0.15 -1.64
C GLU A 24 -6.84 1.00 -0.40
N THR A 25 -5.57 1.25 -0.07
CA THR A 25 -5.18 2.04 1.10
C THR A 25 -4.03 2.99 0.78
N GLY A 26 -3.70 3.88 1.70
CA GLY A 26 -2.51 4.71 1.58
C GLY A 26 -1.27 3.97 2.06
N ALA A 27 -0.27 3.76 1.20
CA ALA A 27 1.01 3.19 1.58
C ALA A 27 2.17 3.83 0.81
N THR A 28 3.39 3.66 1.32
CA THR A 28 4.61 4.05 0.60
C THR A 28 4.98 3.10 -0.53
N ILE A 29 4.23 2.01 -0.69
CA ILE A 29 4.43 0.96 -1.68
C ILE A 29 3.13 0.85 -2.47
N LYS A 30 3.23 0.81 -3.80
CA LYS A 30 2.08 0.86 -4.69
C LYS A 30 1.26 -0.44 -4.73
N GLU A 31 1.93 -1.58 -4.64
CA GLU A 31 1.32 -2.91 -4.65
C GLU A 31 1.97 -3.77 -3.57
N MET A 32 1.17 -4.37 -2.69
CA MET A 32 1.64 -5.20 -1.59
C MET A 32 0.86 -6.50 -1.54
N HIS A 33 1.58 -7.62 -1.61
CA HIS A 33 1.02 -8.96 -1.47
C HIS A 33 1.10 -9.39 -0.02
N VAL A 34 -0.05 -9.75 0.57
CA VAL A 34 -0.15 -10.11 1.98
C VAL A 34 -0.75 -11.50 2.11
N GLU A 35 -0.16 -12.33 2.95
CA GLU A 35 -0.62 -13.71 3.19
C GLU A 35 -1.88 -13.75 4.06
N ILE A 36 -2.05 -12.77 4.97
CA ILE A 36 -3.21 -12.62 5.84
C ILE A 36 -3.56 -11.13 5.97
N CYS A 37 -4.77 -10.72 5.56
CA CYS A 37 -5.23 -9.33 5.61
C CYS A 37 -5.68 -8.89 7.00
#